data_AF-A0A831R1M0-F1
#
_entry.id   AF-A0A831R1M0-F1
#
_cell.length_a   1.000
_cell.length_b   1.000
_cell.length_c   1.000
_cell.angle_alpha   90.00
_cell.angle_beta   90.00
_cell.angle_gamma   90.00
#
_symmetry.space_group_name_H-M   'P 1'
#
loop_
_entity.id
_entity.type
_entity.pdbx_description
1 polymer ?
#
loop_
_entity_poly.entity_id
_entity_poly.type
_entity_poly.pdbx_seq_one_letter_code
_entity_poly.pdbx_strand_id
1 'polypeptide(L)'
;MKTITSVKSLALAVGLITSSGFLSAADLSAGDVINAGNLDQRLSDTFQGDGIDTLLTDIQQKLIRDEGLVITLKDPEPIRLGDDYLAATKKYSGGVSFNPDTRMMEGWKAGIPFPNVTEDTPNAAEKLIWNHNVAQPIKNYQDYSQFAYLFIDDDRGLERTQEWVLRRYYMKGRLGEADTVEGTDDVLWKQLLYATYPADIRGLGLFTVRYDSPKLDDSWAYIKSVRRTRRLSGGTWMDPIGGTDQLNDDIEIFNAHPTWYPEYKLLGKRKILVVANSSVTPWDVDASGNARFPTVDLDNAPYWNPKEQWEPREVWVVEAIAPPEHPYSKKVMYMDTEFPRFYMADVYDRKGEFWKWMNYSLRTIDTED
;
A
#
# COMPACT_ATOMS: atom_id res chain seq x y z
N MET A 1 -73.94 4.95 -51.54
CA MET A 1 -73.44 6.34 -51.36
C MET A 1 -73.20 6.57 -49.88
N LYS A 2 -71.95 6.79 -49.50
CA LYS A 2 -71.51 7.03 -48.12
C LYS A 2 -71.90 8.45 -47.70
N THR A 3 -72.58 8.58 -46.57
CA THR A 3 -72.71 9.84 -45.82
C THR A 3 -71.55 9.94 -44.85
N ILE A 4 -70.76 11.00 -45.00
CA ILE A 4 -69.70 11.42 -44.08
C ILE A 4 -70.24 12.62 -43.32
N THR A 5 -70.28 12.54 -42.00
CA THR A 5 -70.36 13.72 -41.14
C THR A 5 -69.37 13.54 -40.00
N SER A 6 -68.35 14.39 -40.00
CA SER A 6 -67.24 14.42 -39.05
C SER A 6 -67.70 15.05 -37.74
N VAL A 7 -67.32 14.46 -36.60
CA VAL A 7 -67.32 15.13 -35.29
C VAL A 7 -65.89 15.06 -34.75
N LYS A 8 -65.36 16.24 -34.43
CA LYS A 8 -64.05 16.47 -33.82
C LYS A 8 -64.09 16.07 -32.35
N SER A 9 -63.09 15.29 -31.91
CA SER A 9 -62.84 15.05 -30.49
C SER A 9 -61.54 15.73 -30.08
N LEU A 10 -61.67 16.65 -29.12
CA LEU A 10 -60.61 17.38 -28.45
C LEU A 10 -59.90 16.42 -27.47
N ALA A 11 -58.64 16.07 -27.72
CA ALA A 11 -57.85 15.29 -26.79
C ALA A 11 -57.09 16.22 -25.83
N LEU A 12 -57.39 16.09 -24.54
CA LEU A 12 -56.78 16.81 -23.44
C LEU A 12 -55.35 16.26 -23.20
N ALA A 13 -54.33 17.08 -23.42
CA ALA A 13 -52.95 16.72 -23.10
C ALA A 13 -52.75 16.85 -21.57
N VAL A 14 -52.64 15.71 -20.88
CA VAL A 14 -52.15 15.67 -19.50
C VAL A 14 -50.62 15.63 -19.57
N GLY A 15 -49.98 16.76 -19.23
CA GLY A 15 -48.54 16.82 -19.07
C GLY A 15 -48.11 16.00 -17.87
N LEU A 16 -47.35 14.93 -18.11
CA LEU A 16 -46.56 14.27 -17.08
C LEU A 16 -45.43 15.22 -16.68
N ILE A 17 -45.60 15.90 -15.54
CA ILE A 17 -44.47 16.50 -14.83
C ILE A 17 -43.72 15.34 -14.20
N THR A 18 -42.67 14.87 -14.86
CA THR A 18 -41.65 14.05 -14.20
C THR A 18 -40.94 14.95 -13.21
N SER A 19 -41.32 14.86 -11.94
CA SER A 19 -40.49 15.35 -10.85
C SER A 19 -39.21 14.51 -10.86
N SER A 20 -38.19 14.98 -11.56
CA SER A 20 -36.81 14.60 -11.28
C SER A 20 -36.53 15.07 -9.86
N GLY A 21 -36.83 14.21 -8.90
CA GLY A 21 -36.42 14.39 -7.53
C GLY A 21 -34.92 14.55 -7.56
N PHE A 22 -34.44 15.70 -7.10
CA PHE A 22 -33.06 15.82 -6.67
C PHE A 22 -32.89 14.75 -5.58
N LEU A 23 -32.29 13.62 -5.94
CA LEU A 23 -31.76 12.67 -4.96
C LEU A 23 -30.75 13.49 -4.17
N SER A 24 -31.15 13.91 -2.98
CA SER A 24 -30.22 14.48 -2.02
C SER A 24 -29.17 13.41 -1.75
N ALA A 25 -27.90 13.77 -1.86
CA ALA A 25 -26.80 12.96 -1.37
C ALA A 25 -27.16 12.46 0.03
N ALA A 26 -27.12 11.14 0.23
CA ALA A 26 -27.27 10.57 1.56
C ALA A 26 -25.96 10.77 2.33
N ASP A 27 -26.05 10.92 3.65
CA ASP A 27 -24.89 10.90 4.53
C ASP A 27 -24.71 9.47 5.06
N LEU A 28 -23.63 8.81 4.64
CA LEU A 28 -23.31 7.45 5.03
C LEU A 28 -22.73 7.40 6.44
N SER A 29 -22.84 6.24 7.07
CA SER A 29 -22.33 5.96 8.40
C SER A 29 -21.29 4.85 8.39
N ALA A 30 -20.46 4.78 9.45
CA ALA A 30 -19.61 3.62 9.66
C ALA A 30 -20.44 2.32 9.64
N GLY A 31 -19.92 1.30 8.97
CA GLY A 31 -20.59 0.04 8.69
C GLY A 31 -21.36 0.00 7.36
N ASP A 32 -21.62 1.15 6.72
CA ASP A 32 -22.16 1.14 5.35
C ASP A 32 -21.16 0.50 4.39
N VAL A 33 -21.69 -0.21 3.40
CA VAL A 33 -20.91 -0.99 2.43
C VAL A 33 -21.03 -0.41 1.03
N ILE A 34 -19.90 -0.22 0.36
CA ILE A 34 -19.78 0.13 -1.05
C ILE A 34 -19.35 -1.11 -1.82
N ASN A 35 -20.10 -1.47 -2.86
CA ASN A 35 -19.83 -2.62 -3.73
C ASN A 35 -20.35 -2.36 -5.16
N ALA A 36 -20.10 -3.29 -6.08
CA ALA A 36 -20.53 -3.19 -7.47
C ALA A 36 -22.03 -2.88 -7.65
N GLY A 37 -22.88 -3.41 -6.77
CA GLY A 37 -24.34 -3.28 -6.87
C GLY A 37 -24.88 -1.91 -6.48
N ASN A 38 -24.10 -1.10 -5.74
CA ASN A 38 -24.55 0.20 -5.26
C ASN A 38 -23.63 1.38 -5.58
N LEU A 39 -22.42 1.14 -6.12
CA LEU A 39 -21.42 2.19 -6.34
C LEU A 39 -22.00 3.42 -7.08
N ASP A 40 -22.66 3.23 -8.22
CA ASP A 40 -23.22 4.35 -9.01
C ASP A 40 -24.22 5.21 -8.24
N GLN A 41 -25.00 4.62 -7.34
CA GLN A 41 -25.96 5.36 -6.53
C GLN A 41 -25.29 6.05 -5.35
N ARG A 42 -24.16 5.51 -4.87
CA ARG A 42 -23.42 5.99 -3.71
C ARG A 42 -22.35 7.03 -4.04
N LEU A 43 -21.93 7.18 -5.30
CA LEU A 43 -20.86 8.12 -5.68
C LEU A 43 -21.16 9.57 -5.27
N SER A 44 -22.42 9.99 -5.31
CA SER A 44 -22.85 11.33 -4.87
C SER A 44 -23.13 11.43 -3.38
N ASP A 45 -23.18 10.32 -2.64
CA ASP A 45 -23.37 10.31 -1.19
C ASP A 45 -22.10 10.83 -0.50
N THR A 46 -22.24 11.25 0.76
CA THR A 46 -21.13 11.74 1.58
C THR A 46 -20.78 10.77 2.68
N PHE A 47 -19.52 10.78 3.14
CA PHE A 47 -19.08 10.13 4.35
C PHE A 47 -18.07 11.03 5.05
N GLN A 48 -18.28 11.32 6.34
CA GLN A 48 -17.44 12.26 7.11
C GLN A 48 -17.34 13.65 6.45
N GLY A 49 -18.39 14.05 5.73
CA GLY A 49 -18.49 15.34 5.02
C GLY A 49 -17.85 15.38 3.62
N ASP A 50 -17.21 14.30 3.17
CA ASP A 50 -16.60 14.20 1.84
C ASP A 50 -17.42 13.31 0.91
N GLY A 51 -17.45 13.62 -0.39
CA GLY A 51 -18.14 12.80 -1.38
C GLY A 51 -17.42 11.46 -1.60
N ILE A 52 -18.18 10.37 -1.75
CA ILE A 52 -17.63 9.03 -2.01
C ILE A 52 -16.81 8.99 -3.32
N ASP A 53 -17.22 9.76 -4.33
CA ASP A 53 -16.47 9.95 -5.58
C ASP A 53 -15.05 10.50 -5.37
N THR A 54 -14.87 11.39 -4.38
CA THR A 54 -13.56 11.95 -4.03
C THR A 54 -12.73 11.02 -3.16
N LEU A 55 -13.39 10.29 -2.26
CA LEU A 55 -12.77 9.38 -1.31
C LEU A 55 -12.28 8.08 -1.96
N LEU A 56 -12.86 7.67 -3.08
CA LEU A 56 -12.37 6.53 -3.86
C LEU A 56 -11.40 7.00 -4.95
N THR A 57 -10.28 6.30 -5.10
CA THR A 57 -9.43 6.44 -6.29
C THR A 57 -10.13 5.85 -7.51
N ASP A 58 -9.73 6.30 -8.71
CA ASP A 58 -10.25 5.74 -9.97
C ASP A 58 -10.00 4.23 -10.05
N ILE A 59 -8.85 3.77 -9.55
CA ILE A 59 -8.53 2.34 -9.47
C ILE A 59 -9.42 1.62 -8.47
N GLN A 60 -9.68 2.16 -7.27
CA GLN A 60 -10.65 1.55 -6.35
C GLN A 60 -12.05 1.47 -6.97
N GLN A 61 -12.53 2.53 -7.64
CA GLN A 61 -13.82 2.48 -8.34
C GLN A 61 -13.84 1.40 -9.43
N LYS A 62 -12.75 1.27 -10.20
CA LYS A 62 -12.58 0.22 -11.20
C LYS A 62 -12.60 -1.17 -10.55
N LEU A 63 -11.85 -1.39 -9.47
CA LEU A 63 -11.80 -2.66 -8.74
C LEU A 63 -13.15 -3.02 -8.12
N ILE A 64 -13.93 -2.06 -7.63
CA ILE A 64 -15.27 -2.31 -7.12
C ILE A 64 -16.19 -2.79 -8.25
N ARG A 65 -16.12 -2.16 -9.43
CA ARG A 65 -16.99 -2.50 -10.58
C ARG A 65 -16.61 -3.81 -11.24
N ASP A 66 -15.32 -3.96 -11.53
CA ASP A 66 -14.82 -4.98 -12.45
C ASP A 66 -14.30 -6.21 -11.69
N GLU A 67 -13.73 -6.00 -10.50
CA GLU A 67 -13.05 -7.04 -9.70
C GLU A 67 -13.76 -7.34 -8.37
N GLY A 68 -14.99 -6.83 -8.20
CA GLY A 68 -15.83 -7.11 -7.04
C GLY A 68 -15.27 -6.65 -5.69
N LEU A 69 -14.37 -5.65 -5.64
CA LEU A 69 -13.89 -5.08 -4.38
C LEU A 69 -15.07 -4.55 -3.53
N VAL A 70 -15.06 -4.88 -2.25
CA VAL A 70 -16.05 -4.44 -1.26
C VAL A 70 -15.37 -3.57 -0.22
N ILE A 71 -15.93 -2.39 0.03
CA ILE A 71 -15.42 -1.43 1.02
C ILE A 71 -16.46 -1.25 2.11
N THR A 72 -16.09 -1.59 3.34
CA THR A 72 -16.90 -1.30 4.54
C THR A 72 -16.36 -0.03 5.19
N LEU A 73 -17.21 0.98 5.36
CA LEU A 73 -16.81 2.27 5.91
C LEU A 73 -16.55 2.18 7.42
N LYS A 74 -15.56 2.93 7.89
CA LYS A 74 -15.21 3.08 9.32
C LYS A 74 -14.89 4.54 9.62
N ASP A 75 -15.29 4.98 10.81
CA ASP A 75 -14.94 6.30 11.32
C ASP A 75 -13.42 6.42 11.51
N PRO A 76 -12.80 7.54 11.14
CA PRO A 76 -11.36 7.70 11.22
C PRO A 76 -10.86 7.65 12.67
N GLU A 77 -9.77 6.92 12.86
CA GLU A 77 -9.09 6.82 14.15
C GLU A 77 -7.73 7.54 14.09
N PRO A 78 -7.29 8.14 15.21
CA PRO A 78 -5.99 8.80 15.26
C PRO A 78 -4.85 7.78 15.19
N ILE A 79 -3.78 8.13 14.46
CA ILE A 79 -2.56 7.34 14.47
C ILE A 79 -1.75 7.68 15.72
N ARG A 80 -1.32 6.64 16.44
CA ARG A 80 -0.41 6.79 17.60
C ARG A 80 1.00 6.39 17.18
N LEU A 81 1.93 7.33 17.29
CA LEU A 81 3.36 7.11 17.05
C LEU A 81 4.10 7.00 18.39
N GLY A 82 5.21 6.25 18.39
CA GLY A 82 6.06 6.07 19.57
C GLY A 82 6.72 7.37 20.04
N ASP A 83 6.81 7.56 21.34
CA ASP A 83 7.42 8.76 21.94
C ASP A 83 8.92 8.86 21.62
N ASP A 84 9.61 7.71 21.56
CA ASP A 84 11.02 7.60 21.17
C ASP A 84 11.25 8.04 19.71
N TYR A 85 10.35 7.65 18.81
CA TYR A 85 10.34 8.02 17.41
C TYR A 85 10.12 9.53 17.21
N LEU A 86 9.16 10.11 17.94
CA LEU A 86 8.90 11.55 17.92
C LEU A 86 10.05 12.35 18.54
N ALA A 87 10.63 11.86 19.64
CA ALA A 87 11.79 12.48 20.29
C ALA A 87 13.03 12.46 19.38
N ALA A 88 13.30 11.34 18.69
CA ALA A 88 14.38 11.23 17.72
C ALA A 88 14.18 12.19 16.55
N THR A 89 12.97 12.25 16.00
CA THR A 89 12.60 13.20 14.93
C THR A 89 12.88 14.64 15.35
N LYS A 90 12.43 15.05 16.54
CA LYS A 90 12.68 16.39 17.07
C LYS A 90 14.16 16.68 17.28
N LYS A 91 14.93 15.68 17.74
CA LYS A 91 16.36 15.82 18.04
C LYS A 91 17.23 15.93 16.79
N TYR A 92 16.93 15.17 15.75
CA TYR A 92 17.86 14.96 14.63
C TYR A 92 17.44 15.60 13.31
N SER A 93 16.14 15.82 13.05
CA SER A 93 15.66 16.33 11.75
C SER A 93 16.26 17.67 11.33
N GLY A 94 16.56 18.57 12.28
CA GLY A 94 17.14 19.88 12.00
C GLY A 94 18.55 19.86 11.38
N GLY A 95 19.25 18.73 11.43
CA GLY A 95 20.57 18.54 10.82
C GLY A 95 20.56 17.84 9.46
N VAL A 96 19.37 17.49 8.95
CA VAL A 96 19.23 16.71 7.71
C VAL A 96 19.05 17.65 6.51
N SER A 97 19.70 17.31 5.41
CA SER A 97 19.52 18.00 4.13
C SER A 97 19.35 17.02 2.97
N PHE A 98 18.83 17.53 1.85
CA PHE A 98 18.71 16.77 0.61
C PHE A 98 19.58 17.44 -0.46
N ASN A 99 20.45 16.65 -1.08
CA ASN A 99 21.33 17.09 -2.14
C ASN A 99 20.70 16.75 -3.50
N PRO A 100 20.21 17.75 -4.28
CA PRO A 100 19.53 17.49 -5.54
C PRO A 100 20.45 16.94 -6.64
N ASP A 101 21.75 17.21 -6.59
CA ASP A 101 22.70 16.74 -7.61
C ASP A 101 22.96 15.24 -7.49
N THR A 102 23.04 14.73 -6.26
CA THR A 102 23.27 13.31 -5.98
C THR A 102 21.97 12.54 -5.68
N ARG A 103 20.87 13.28 -5.44
CA ARG A 103 19.58 12.78 -4.93
C ARG A 103 19.68 12.07 -3.58
N MET A 104 20.74 12.35 -2.82
CA MET A 104 20.99 11.75 -1.52
C MET A 104 20.47 12.61 -0.38
N MET A 105 20.04 11.93 0.68
CA MET A 105 19.86 12.53 2.00
C MET A 105 21.19 12.55 2.74
N GLU A 106 21.49 13.65 3.42
CA GLU A 106 22.74 13.84 4.17
C GLU A 106 22.46 14.20 5.63
N GLY A 107 23.27 13.68 6.56
CA GLY A 107 23.21 14.04 7.99
C GLY A 107 22.11 13.35 8.80
N TRP A 108 21.37 12.40 8.23
CA TRP A 108 20.35 11.65 8.97
C TRP A 108 20.96 10.69 10.00
N LYS A 109 20.30 10.62 11.16
CA LYS A 109 20.70 9.78 12.29
C LYS A 109 19.60 8.83 12.75
N ALA A 110 18.39 9.35 12.97
CA ALA A 110 17.19 8.59 13.36
C ALA A 110 15.94 9.49 13.26
N GLY A 111 14.74 8.88 13.30
CA GLY A 111 13.46 9.57 13.17
C GLY A 111 13.16 10.05 11.74
N ILE A 112 12.09 10.82 11.56
CA ILE A 112 11.70 11.37 10.25
C ILE A 112 12.74 12.42 9.81
N PRO A 113 13.44 12.23 8.67
CA PRO A 113 14.43 13.19 8.22
C PRO A 113 13.81 14.54 7.83
N PHE A 114 12.67 14.52 7.13
CA PHE A 114 11.98 15.71 6.64
C PHE A 114 10.53 15.77 7.18
N PRO A 115 10.30 16.15 8.45
CA PRO A 115 8.98 16.10 9.07
C PRO A 115 8.01 17.20 8.62
N ASN A 116 8.52 18.28 8.02
CA ASN A 116 7.74 19.48 7.69
C ASN A 116 7.55 19.68 6.18
N VAL A 117 7.37 18.59 5.42
CA VAL A 117 7.16 18.68 3.97
C VAL A 117 5.78 19.28 3.68
N THR A 118 5.75 20.25 2.77
CA THR A 118 4.56 20.87 2.17
C THR A 118 4.58 20.66 0.66
N GLU A 119 3.47 20.95 -0.04
CA GLU A 119 3.40 20.86 -1.51
C GLU A 119 4.45 21.74 -2.20
N ASP A 120 4.74 22.91 -1.63
CA ASP A 120 5.73 23.86 -2.17
C ASP A 120 7.17 23.56 -1.74
N THR A 121 7.40 22.52 -0.92
CA THR A 121 8.75 22.18 -0.45
C THR A 121 9.63 21.79 -1.64
N PRO A 122 10.81 22.39 -1.83
CA PRO A 122 11.73 21.97 -2.89
C PRO A 122 12.08 20.49 -2.75
N ASN A 123 11.95 19.74 -3.85
CA ASN A 123 12.13 18.29 -3.91
C ASN A 123 11.22 17.53 -2.91
N ALA A 124 9.96 17.97 -2.74
CA ALA A 124 9.01 17.36 -1.80
C ALA A 124 8.86 15.84 -2.01
N ALA A 125 8.67 15.39 -3.25
CA ALA A 125 8.52 13.97 -3.58
C ALA A 125 9.73 13.14 -3.10
N GLU A 126 10.95 13.60 -3.42
CA GLU A 126 12.20 12.95 -2.99
C GLU A 126 12.28 12.87 -1.46
N LYS A 127 11.95 13.96 -0.76
CA LYS A 127 11.97 14.00 0.71
C LYS A 127 10.96 13.03 1.33
N LEU A 128 9.75 12.93 0.76
CA LEU A 128 8.74 11.96 1.21
C LEU A 128 9.23 10.52 1.00
N ILE A 129 9.84 10.22 -0.15
CA ILE A 129 10.40 8.89 -0.41
C ILE A 129 11.55 8.57 0.54
N TRP A 130 12.44 9.53 0.82
CA TRP A 130 13.48 9.37 1.84
C TRP A 130 12.90 9.12 3.22
N ASN A 131 11.85 9.86 3.63
CA ASN A 131 11.14 9.60 4.88
C ASN A 131 10.62 8.15 4.93
N HIS A 132 10.02 7.65 3.85
CA HIS A 132 9.52 6.28 3.79
C HIS A 132 10.65 5.24 3.85
N ASN A 133 11.77 5.49 3.18
CA ASN A 133 12.87 4.54 3.14
C ASN A 133 13.54 4.31 4.51
N VAL A 134 13.61 5.35 5.36
CA VAL A 134 14.42 5.29 6.60
C VAL A 134 13.64 5.48 7.90
N ALA A 135 12.39 5.97 7.83
CA ALA A 135 11.62 6.35 9.01
C ALA A 135 10.24 5.66 9.06
N GLN A 136 10.11 4.44 8.56
CA GLN A 136 8.94 3.64 8.90
C GLN A 136 8.95 3.32 10.42
N PRO A 137 7.79 3.31 11.11
CA PRO A 137 7.72 3.10 12.56
C PRO A 137 7.86 1.61 12.93
N ILE A 138 8.98 0.99 12.58
CA ILE A 138 9.28 -0.45 12.75
C ILE A 138 10.45 -0.71 13.74
N LYS A 139 10.80 0.31 14.53
CA LYS A 139 11.92 0.35 15.49
C LYS A 139 13.24 -0.18 14.88
N ASN A 140 13.99 -0.97 15.64
CA ASN A 140 15.34 -1.42 15.27
C ASN A 140 15.35 -2.80 14.58
N TYR A 141 14.23 -3.52 14.65
CA TYR A 141 14.13 -4.89 14.17
C TYR A 141 12.69 -5.20 13.73
N GLN A 142 12.54 -5.48 12.43
CA GLN A 142 11.27 -5.91 11.83
C GLN A 142 11.26 -7.44 11.81
N ASP A 143 10.40 -8.06 12.61
CA ASP A 143 10.27 -9.52 12.74
C ASP A 143 8.87 -9.99 12.33
N TYR A 144 8.74 -10.38 11.06
CA TYR A 144 7.64 -11.21 10.61
C TYR A 144 8.07 -12.66 10.76
N SER A 145 7.96 -13.15 12.00
CA SER A 145 8.33 -14.51 12.38
C SER A 145 7.51 -15.58 11.65
N GLN A 146 6.34 -15.19 11.13
CA GLN A 146 5.54 -15.94 10.19
C GLN A 146 4.62 -14.98 9.40
N PHE A 147 4.62 -15.06 8.08
CA PHE A 147 3.57 -14.49 7.23
C PHE A 147 3.26 -15.42 6.05
N ALA A 148 2.13 -15.20 5.36
CA ALA A 148 1.68 -16.07 4.27
C ALA A 148 1.46 -15.29 2.98
N TYR A 149 1.88 -15.88 1.86
CA TYR A 149 1.37 -15.53 0.53
C TYR A 149 0.21 -16.45 0.18
N LEU A 150 -0.92 -15.84 -0.19
CA LEU A 150 -2.11 -16.54 -0.67
C LEU A 150 -2.19 -16.37 -2.18
N PHE A 151 -2.28 -17.49 -2.90
CA PHE A 151 -2.52 -17.52 -4.33
C PHE A 151 -3.99 -17.84 -4.53
N ILE A 152 -4.73 -16.86 -5.03
CA ILE A 152 -6.19 -16.89 -5.11
C ILE A 152 -6.58 -16.73 -6.58
N ASP A 153 -7.49 -17.58 -7.01
CA ASP A 153 -8.13 -17.58 -8.33
C ASP A 153 -9.58 -17.12 -8.15
N ASP A 154 -10.09 -16.30 -9.08
CA ASP A 154 -11.44 -15.73 -9.04
C ASP A 154 -12.54 -16.78 -9.08
N ASP A 155 -12.30 -17.87 -9.81
CA ASP A 155 -13.25 -18.96 -9.98
C ASP A 155 -13.07 -20.06 -8.92
N ARG A 156 -11.82 -20.38 -8.56
CA ARG A 156 -11.49 -21.56 -7.73
C ARG A 156 -11.19 -21.23 -6.27
N GLY A 157 -11.00 -19.96 -5.92
CA GLY A 157 -10.63 -19.51 -4.59
C GLY A 157 -9.17 -19.79 -4.24
N LEU A 158 -8.89 -20.13 -2.98
CA LEU A 158 -7.53 -20.37 -2.51
C LEU A 158 -6.91 -21.62 -3.14
N GLU A 159 -5.93 -21.44 -4.02
CA GLU A 159 -5.23 -22.53 -4.68
C GLU A 159 -4.00 -23.01 -3.91
N ARG A 160 -3.23 -22.05 -3.39
CA ARG A 160 -1.93 -22.32 -2.78
C ARG A 160 -1.63 -21.30 -1.70
N THR A 161 -1.00 -21.79 -0.65
CA THR A 161 -0.40 -20.96 0.40
C THR A 161 1.10 -21.21 0.43
N GLN A 162 1.88 -20.15 0.60
CA GLN A 162 3.27 -20.24 1.00
C GLN A 162 3.47 -19.54 2.33
N GLU A 163 4.25 -20.12 3.23
CA GLU A 163 4.60 -19.49 4.51
C GLU A 163 6.05 -19.06 4.49
N TRP A 164 6.31 -17.87 5.03
CA TRP A 164 7.59 -17.20 4.95
C TRP A 164 7.95 -16.54 6.28
N VAL A 165 9.24 -16.25 6.40
CA VAL A 165 9.79 -15.45 7.50
C VAL A 165 10.51 -14.26 6.89
N LEU A 166 10.26 -13.07 7.42
CA LEU A 166 11.05 -11.87 7.14
C LEU A 166 11.64 -11.36 8.45
N ARG A 167 12.96 -11.22 8.49
CA ARG A 167 13.69 -10.64 9.62
C ARG A 167 14.62 -9.59 9.08
N ARG A 168 14.41 -8.34 9.46
CA ARG A 168 15.25 -7.22 9.02
C ARG A 168 15.78 -6.47 10.23
N TYR A 169 17.10 -6.37 10.30
CA TYR A 169 17.83 -5.72 11.37
C TYR A 169 18.42 -4.40 10.87
N TYR A 170 18.04 -3.30 11.52
CA TYR A 170 18.48 -1.96 11.16
C TYR A 170 19.81 -1.64 11.82
N MET A 171 20.81 -1.35 10.98
CA MET A 171 22.16 -0.97 11.40
C MET A 171 22.27 0.54 11.60
N LYS A 172 21.36 1.33 11.02
CA LYS A 172 21.30 2.80 11.13
C LYS A 172 19.86 3.24 11.41
N GLY A 173 19.68 4.40 12.02
CA GLY A 173 18.35 4.91 12.37
C GLY A 173 17.82 4.42 13.70
N ARG A 174 18.67 3.83 14.53
CA ARG A 174 18.23 3.09 15.71
C ARG A 174 17.61 4.01 16.78
N LEU A 175 16.49 3.58 17.33
CA LEU A 175 15.70 4.27 18.35
C LEU A 175 15.87 3.59 19.72
N GLY A 176 15.83 4.37 20.81
CA GLY A 176 15.93 3.84 22.17
C GLY A 176 17.31 3.30 22.58
N GLU A 177 18.31 3.36 21.69
CA GLU A 177 19.66 2.84 21.91
C GLU A 177 20.65 3.95 22.27
N ALA A 178 21.80 3.58 22.85
CA ALA A 178 22.88 4.53 23.14
C ALA A 178 23.44 5.19 21.86
N ASP A 179 23.59 4.40 20.81
CA ASP A 179 24.08 4.82 19.50
C ASP A 179 23.00 4.57 18.43
N THR A 180 22.86 5.52 17.50
CA THR A 180 21.90 5.41 16.39
C THR A 180 22.42 4.55 15.23
N VAL A 181 23.67 4.07 15.34
CA VAL A 181 24.37 3.25 14.35
C VAL A 181 25.01 2.07 15.07
N GLU A 182 24.88 0.89 14.48
CA GLU A 182 25.57 -0.33 14.90
C GLU A 182 26.44 -0.85 13.74
N GLY A 183 27.69 -1.17 14.04
CA GLY A 183 28.64 -1.61 13.01
C GLY A 183 29.16 -0.44 12.17
N THR A 184 29.11 -0.57 10.85
CA THR A 184 29.61 0.43 9.91
C THR A 184 28.47 1.32 9.40
N ASP A 185 28.75 2.61 9.20
CA ASP A 185 27.75 3.63 8.80
C ASP A 185 27.33 3.54 7.31
N ASP A 186 27.88 2.58 6.55
CA ASP A 186 27.55 2.36 5.14
C ASP A 186 26.41 1.37 4.91
N VAL A 187 26.03 0.59 5.93
CA VAL A 187 24.95 -0.39 5.87
C VAL A 187 23.71 0.18 6.55
N LEU A 188 22.58 0.19 5.84
CA LEU A 188 21.29 0.63 6.39
C LEU A 188 20.63 -0.51 7.17
N TRP A 189 20.53 -1.69 6.56
CA TRP A 189 19.96 -2.87 7.20
C TRP A 189 20.44 -4.18 6.58
N LYS A 190 20.19 -5.28 7.30
CA LYS A 190 20.38 -6.66 6.83
C LYS A 190 19.08 -7.43 6.94
N GLN A 191 18.72 -8.21 5.93
CA GLN A 191 17.45 -8.94 5.89
C GLN A 191 17.63 -10.42 5.57
N LEU A 192 16.85 -11.26 6.24
CA LEU A 192 16.51 -12.62 5.80
C LEU A 192 15.05 -12.64 5.34
N LEU A 193 14.81 -13.21 4.16
CA LEU A 193 13.48 -13.50 3.64
C LEU A 193 13.48 -14.92 3.09
N TYR A 194 12.76 -15.85 3.71
CA TYR A 194 12.80 -17.25 3.28
C TYR A 194 11.51 -18.02 3.55
N ALA A 195 11.22 -18.99 2.67
CA ALA A 195 10.05 -19.85 2.75
C ALA A 195 10.23 -20.95 3.80
N THR A 196 9.20 -21.20 4.59
CA THR A 196 9.10 -22.31 5.55
C THR A 196 8.11 -23.38 5.09
N TYR A 197 7.20 -23.04 4.18
CA TYR A 197 6.20 -23.94 3.58
C TYR A 197 5.81 -23.47 2.17
N PRO A 198 5.47 -24.36 1.22
CA PRO A 198 5.44 -25.83 1.29
C PRO A 198 6.83 -26.50 1.25
N ALA A 199 6.83 -27.84 1.36
CA ALA A 199 8.05 -28.64 1.53
C ALA A 199 9.03 -28.55 0.35
N ASP A 200 8.53 -28.32 -0.86
CA ASP A 200 9.30 -28.14 -2.09
C ASP A 200 10.13 -26.85 -2.05
N ILE A 201 9.53 -25.71 -1.65
CA ILE A 201 10.21 -24.41 -1.56
C ILE A 201 10.84 -24.12 -0.20
N ARG A 202 10.56 -24.92 0.85
CA ARG A 202 11.13 -24.72 2.20
C ARG A 202 12.66 -24.52 2.14
N GLY A 203 13.11 -23.41 2.73
CA GLY A 203 14.51 -22.98 2.78
C GLY A 203 14.95 -22.10 1.60
N LEU A 204 14.14 -21.97 0.54
CA LEU A 204 14.36 -20.98 -0.50
C LEU A 204 14.24 -19.58 0.10
N GLY A 205 15.20 -18.71 -0.20
CA GLY A 205 15.17 -17.35 0.31
C GLY A 205 16.43 -16.56 0.00
N LEU A 206 16.42 -15.31 0.46
CA LEU A 206 17.47 -14.32 0.28
C LEU A 206 18.02 -13.87 1.64
N PHE A 207 19.33 -13.77 1.72
CA PHE A 207 20.00 -12.86 2.63
C PHE A 207 20.41 -11.62 1.86
N THR A 208 20.01 -10.43 2.33
CA THR A 208 20.25 -9.16 1.65
C THR A 208 20.92 -8.17 2.61
N VAL A 209 21.94 -7.48 2.11
CA VAL A 209 22.58 -6.34 2.77
C VAL A 209 22.25 -5.08 1.99
N ARG A 210 21.52 -4.16 2.61
CA ARG A 210 21.22 -2.85 2.04
C ARG A 210 22.20 -1.80 2.49
N TYR A 211 22.75 -1.08 1.53
CA TYR A 211 23.64 0.05 1.77
C TYR A 211 22.86 1.36 1.93
N ASP A 212 23.42 2.29 2.69
CA ASP A 212 22.93 3.67 2.79
C ASP A 212 23.34 4.52 1.57
N SER A 213 24.22 3.99 0.72
CA SER A 213 24.64 4.59 -0.53
C SER A 213 23.83 4.05 -1.73
N PRO A 214 23.90 4.69 -2.92
CA PRO A 214 23.26 4.20 -4.15
C PRO A 214 23.67 2.81 -4.63
N LYS A 215 24.69 2.18 -4.00
CA LYS A 215 25.15 0.84 -4.34
C LYS A 215 23.98 -0.14 -4.29
N LEU A 216 23.82 -0.93 -5.35
CA LEU A 216 22.85 -2.03 -5.37
C LEU A 216 23.11 -3.02 -4.23
N ASP A 217 22.03 -3.59 -3.73
CA ASP A 217 22.07 -4.53 -2.62
C ASP A 217 22.98 -5.73 -2.92
N ASP A 218 23.69 -6.19 -1.89
CA ASP A 218 24.36 -7.48 -1.94
C ASP A 218 23.40 -8.56 -1.44
N SER A 219 23.01 -9.45 -2.36
CA SER A 219 22.05 -10.52 -2.08
C SER A 219 22.64 -11.90 -2.32
N TRP A 220 22.27 -12.85 -1.45
CA TRP A 220 22.64 -14.24 -1.53
C TRP A 220 21.40 -15.13 -1.47
N ALA A 221 21.21 -15.96 -2.49
CA ALA A 221 20.17 -16.98 -2.49
C ALA A 221 20.71 -18.32 -2.01
N TYR A 222 19.95 -19.00 -1.16
CA TYR A 222 20.19 -20.41 -0.87
C TYR A 222 19.45 -21.30 -1.87
N ILE A 223 20.20 -22.06 -2.66
CA ILE A 223 19.64 -22.97 -3.67
C ILE A 223 19.63 -24.38 -3.11
N LYS A 224 18.45 -24.83 -2.70
CA LYS A 224 18.23 -26.12 -2.04
C LYS A 224 18.68 -27.33 -2.87
N SER A 225 18.41 -27.33 -4.19
CA SER A 225 18.71 -28.47 -5.07
C SER A 225 20.19 -28.84 -5.11
N VAL A 226 21.07 -27.85 -4.93
CA VAL A 226 22.53 -28.03 -4.90
C VAL A 226 23.14 -27.76 -3.53
N ARG A 227 22.32 -27.40 -2.53
CA ARG A 227 22.72 -27.01 -1.16
C ARG A 227 23.85 -25.99 -1.13
N ARG A 228 23.75 -24.95 -1.96
CA ARG A 228 24.76 -23.89 -2.05
C ARG A 228 24.14 -22.51 -1.99
N THR A 229 24.86 -21.61 -1.36
CA THR A 229 24.60 -20.18 -1.41
C THR A 229 25.24 -19.60 -2.67
N ARG A 230 24.50 -18.76 -3.40
CA ARG A 230 25.01 -18.02 -4.55
C ARG A 230 24.76 -16.54 -4.35
N ARG A 231 25.78 -15.72 -4.58
CA ARG A 231 25.60 -14.28 -4.71
C ARG A 231 24.81 -14.01 -5.99
N LEU A 232 23.78 -13.18 -5.90
CA LEU A 232 22.96 -12.76 -7.02
C LEU A 232 23.50 -11.48 -7.65
N SER A 233 22.99 -11.15 -8.83
CA SER A 233 23.30 -9.88 -9.48
C SER A 233 22.60 -8.72 -8.77
N GLY A 234 23.05 -7.49 -9.02
CA GLY A 234 22.43 -6.29 -8.46
C GLY A 234 20.99 -6.05 -8.91
N GLY A 235 20.45 -6.78 -9.90
CA GLY A 235 19.06 -6.63 -10.36
C GLY A 235 18.00 -7.32 -9.50
N THR A 236 18.40 -8.05 -8.45
CA THR A 236 17.51 -8.90 -7.62
C THR A 236 16.33 -8.14 -7.02
N TRP A 237 16.46 -6.82 -6.79
CA TRP A 237 15.38 -5.99 -6.27
C TRP A 237 14.13 -5.97 -7.16
N MET A 238 14.28 -6.27 -8.46
CA MET A 238 13.19 -6.32 -9.44
C MET A 238 12.68 -7.75 -9.69
N ASP A 239 13.24 -8.76 -9.01
CA ASP A 239 12.83 -10.15 -9.18
C ASP A 239 11.61 -10.47 -8.31
N PRO A 240 10.69 -11.34 -8.80
CA PRO A 240 9.55 -11.80 -8.01
C PRO A 240 9.97 -12.64 -6.82
N ILE A 241 9.27 -12.47 -5.69
CA ILE A 241 9.49 -13.22 -4.46
C ILE A 241 8.77 -14.56 -4.58
N GLY A 242 9.50 -15.68 -4.53
CA GLY A 242 8.88 -17.00 -4.32
C GLY A 242 7.90 -17.45 -5.42
N GLY A 243 7.95 -16.86 -6.62
CA GLY A 243 6.98 -17.10 -7.69
C GLY A 243 5.61 -16.45 -7.44
N THR A 244 5.57 -15.41 -6.61
CA THR A 244 4.45 -14.46 -6.52
C THR A 244 4.59 -13.36 -7.57
N ASP A 245 3.57 -12.53 -7.73
CA ASP A 245 3.66 -11.29 -8.51
C ASP A 245 4.24 -10.11 -7.72
N GLN A 246 4.62 -10.29 -6.45
CA GLN A 246 5.28 -9.27 -5.63
C GLN A 246 6.79 -9.29 -5.92
N LEU A 247 7.36 -8.12 -6.25
CA LEU A 247 8.82 -7.96 -6.39
C LEU A 247 9.48 -7.61 -5.06
N ASN A 248 10.80 -7.78 -4.98
CA ASN A 248 11.55 -7.43 -3.77
C ASN A 248 11.47 -5.93 -3.41
N ASP A 249 11.26 -5.05 -4.39
CA ASP A 249 11.03 -3.62 -4.20
C ASP A 249 9.56 -3.24 -3.92
N ASP A 250 8.64 -4.21 -3.92
CA ASP A 250 7.24 -4.04 -3.56
C ASP A 250 6.97 -4.35 -2.06
N ILE A 251 7.97 -4.83 -1.32
CA ILE A 251 7.84 -5.06 0.13
C ILE A 251 7.45 -3.74 0.79
N GLU A 252 6.41 -3.72 1.63
CA GLU A 252 5.85 -2.47 2.18
C GLU A 252 5.48 -1.43 1.09
N ILE A 253 5.01 -1.88 -0.09
CA ILE A 253 4.69 -1.09 -1.30
C ILE A 253 5.92 -0.52 -2.03
N PHE A 254 6.91 -0.03 -1.30
CA PHE A 254 8.13 0.53 -1.88
C PHE A 254 9.37 0.24 -1.01
N ASN A 255 10.25 -0.61 -1.51
CA ASN A 255 11.47 -1.04 -0.82
C ASN A 255 12.71 -0.94 -1.71
N ALA A 256 12.71 -0.06 -2.70
CA ALA A 256 13.92 0.30 -3.44
C ALA A 256 14.69 1.42 -2.71
N HIS A 257 16.01 1.44 -2.87
CA HIS A 257 16.77 2.64 -2.49
C HIS A 257 16.25 3.83 -3.31
N PRO A 258 16.04 5.03 -2.71
CA PRO A 258 15.41 6.15 -3.39
C PRO A 258 16.07 6.53 -4.73
N THR A 259 17.39 6.39 -4.86
CA THR A 259 18.10 6.72 -6.11
C THR A 259 17.99 5.69 -7.22
N TRP A 260 17.43 4.49 -6.98
CA TRP A 260 17.26 3.46 -8.02
C TRP A 260 16.13 3.80 -9.00
N TYR A 261 15.15 4.58 -8.57
CA TYR A 261 14.16 5.16 -9.48
C TYR A 261 14.68 6.51 -9.96
N PRO A 262 14.71 6.80 -11.26
CA PRO A 262 15.26 8.04 -11.81
C PRO A 262 14.50 9.31 -11.40
N GLU A 263 13.22 9.22 -11.08
CA GLU A 263 12.37 10.38 -10.83
C GLU A 263 11.18 10.05 -9.92
N TYR A 264 10.85 11.00 -9.05
CA TYR A 264 9.58 11.03 -8.31
C TYR A 264 8.87 12.36 -8.53
N LYS A 265 7.55 12.31 -8.69
CA LYS A 265 6.70 13.50 -8.82
C LYS A 265 5.67 13.54 -7.71
N LEU A 266 5.54 14.69 -7.08
CA LEU A 266 4.45 14.95 -6.15
C LEU A 266 3.23 15.36 -6.96
N LEU A 267 2.16 14.56 -6.92
CA LEU A 267 0.90 14.87 -7.59
C LEU A 267 -0.04 15.72 -6.70
N GLY A 268 0.32 15.89 -5.43
CA GLY A 268 -0.40 16.71 -4.45
C GLY A 268 -0.91 15.89 -3.28
N LYS A 269 -1.85 16.47 -2.52
CA LYS A 269 -2.62 15.77 -1.49
C LYS A 269 -4.01 15.38 -1.96
N ARG A 270 -4.56 14.33 -1.36
CA ARG A 270 -5.98 13.98 -1.47
C ARG A 270 -6.46 13.26 -0.22
N LYS A 271 -7.76 13.23 0.02
CA LYS A 271 -8.37 12.37 1.04
C LYS A 271 -8.91 11.11 0.37
N ILE A 272 -8.55 9.93 0.89
CA ILE A 272 -9.01 8.63 0.35
C ILE A 272 -9.39 7.65 1.44
N LEU A 273 -10.22 6.68 1.08
CA LEU A 273 -10.49 5.51 1.92
C LEU A 273 -9.30 4.54 1.88
N VAL A 274 -8.79 4.21 3.06
CA VAL A 274 -7.69 3.25 3.28
C VAL A 274 -7.92 2.43 4.54
N VAL A 275 -7.19 1.32 4.69
CA VAL A 275 -7.20 0.54 5.93
C VAL A 275 -6.04 1.00 6.82
N ALA A 276 -6.28 2.05 7.62
CA ALA A 276 -5.24 2.65 8.46
C ALA A 276 -5.15 2.08 9.88
N ASN A 277 -6.26 1.55 10.38
CA ASN A 277 -6.39 1.01 11.73
C ASN A 277 -7.17 -0.32 11.71
N SER A 278 -6.55 -1.34 11.11
CA SER A 278 -6.99 -2.73 11.11
C SER A 278 -6.96 -3.31 12.53
N SER A 279 -8.07 -3.93 12.91
CA SER A 279 -8.22 -4.67 14.17
C SER A 279 -8.24 -6.18 13.97
N VAL A 280 -8.10 -6.64 12.72
CA VAL A 280 -8.24 -8.05 12.37
C VAL A 280 -6.91 -8.77 12.63
N THR A 281 -6.99 -9.99 13.13
CA THR A 281 -5.82 -10.87 13.27
C THR A 281 -5.53 -11.49 11.91
N PRO A 282 -4.35 -11.25 11.28
CA PRO A 282 -4.08 -11.69 9.91
C PRO A 282 -3.96 -13.20 9.75
N TRP A 283 -3.64 -13.91 10.83
CA TRP A 283 -3.40 -15.34 10.80
C TRP A 283 -3.85 -15.99 12.11
N ASP A 284 -4.81 -16.91 12.02
CA ASP A 284 -5.15 -17.86 13.07
C ASP A 284 -4.41 -19.18 12.83
N VAL A 285 -3.40 -19.47 13.65
CA VAL A 285 -2.54 -20.66 13.49
C VAL A 285 -3.21 -21.96 13.95
N ASP A 286 -4.28 -21.86 14.75
CA ASP A 286 -5.02 -23.01 15.28
C ASP A 286 -6.21 -23.39 14.38
N ALA A 287 -6.65 -22.47 13.53
CA ALA A 287 -7.67 -22.71 12.51
C ALA A 287 -7.17 -23.55 11.32
N SER A 288 -8.12 -24.08 10.54
CA SER A 288 -7.86 -24.87 9.34
C SER A 288 -8.65 -24.36 8.14
N GLY A 289 -8.17 -24.69 6.94
CA GLY A 289 -8.77 -24.22 5.69
C GLY A 289 -8.77 -22.69 5.58
N ASN A 290 -9.85 -22.13 5.04
CA ASN A 290 -10.02 -20.69 4.83
C ASN A 290 -9.99 -19.87 6.12
N ALA A 291 -10.50 -20.43 7.24
CA ALA A 291 -10.56 -19.75 8.53
C ALA A 291 -9.17 -19.37 9.09
N ARG A 292 -8.09 -19.96 8.55
CA ARG A 292 -6.70 -19.64 8.89
C ARG A 292 -6.33 -18.19 8.54
N PHE A 293 -7.00 -17.58 7.56
CA PHE A 293 -6.70 -16.24 7.03
C PHE A 293 -7.94 -15.34 7.10
N PRO A 294 -8.38 -14.93 8.30
CA PRO A 294 -9.67 -14.27 8.47
C PRO A 294 -9.70 -12.82 7.94
N THR A 295 -8.54 -12.25 7.58
CA THR A 295 -8.44 -10.94 6.91
C THR A 295 -8.86 -10.95 5.44
N VAL A 296 -9.03 -12.12 4.83
CA VAL A 296 -9.40 -12.25 3.42
C VAL A 296 -10.67 -13.08 3.32
N ASP A 297 -11.62 -12.65 2.50
CA ASP A 297 -12.84 -13.40 2.26
C ASP A 297 -12.61 -14.55 1.29
N LEU A 298 -12.04 -15.65 1.79
CA LEU A 298 -11.77 -16.85 0.99
C LEU A 298 -13.01 -17.73 0.74
N ASP A 299 -14.17 -17.37 1.29
CA ASP A 299 -15.39 -18.19 1.21
C ASP A 299 -16.36 -17.73 0.12
N ASN A 300 -16.34 -16.45 -0.25
CA ASN A 300 -17.22 -15.88 -1.27
C ASN A 300 -16.42 -15.32 -2.43
N ALA A 301 -16.84 -15.62 -3.65
CA ALA A 301 -16.27 -15.01 -4.85
C ALA A 301 -16.31 -13.47 -4.72
N PRO A 302 -15.24 -12.78 -5.12
CA PRO A 302 -14.09 -13.28 -5.88
C PRO A 302 -12.94 -13.84 -5.02
N TYR A 303 -13.18 -14.14 -3.75
CA TYR A 303 -12.25 -14.81 -2.84
C TYR A 303 -11.06 -13.99 -2.32
N TRP A 304 -10.82 -12.78 -2.83
CA TRP A 304 -9.69 -11.92 -2.41
C TRP A 304 -10.10 -10.70 -1.60
N ASN A 305 -11.39 -10.49 -1.35
CA ASN A 305 -11.85 -9.27 -0.69
C ASN A 305 -11.25 -9.13 0.71
N PRO A 306 -10.62 -8.00 1.06
CA PRO A 306 -10.19 -7.76 2.43
C PRO A 306 -11.41 -7.72 3.36
N LYS A 307 -11.42 -8.53 4.41
CA LYS A 307 -12.37 -8.44 5.54
C LYS A 307 -11.94 -7.34 6.50
N GLU A 308 -11.78 -6.14 5.97
CA GLU A 308 -11.24 -4.96 6.65
C GLU A 308 -12.21 -3.78 6.57
N GLN A 309 -11.98 -2.77 7.40
CA GLN A 309 -12.75 -1.54 7.40
C GLN A 309 -11.88 -0.36 6.95
N TRP A 310 -12.50 0.54 6.20
CA TRP A 310 -11.82 1.59 5.46
C TRP A 310 -12.22 2.96 6.01
N GLU A 311 -11.22 3.77 6.34
CA GLU A 311 -11.41 5.09 6.93
C GLU A 311 -10.80 6.19 6.05
N PRO A 312 -11.37 7.41 6.03
CA PRO A 312 -10.83 8.51 5.26
C PRO A 312 -9.52 9.02 5.86
N ARG A 313 -8.45 9.04 5.07
CA ARG A 313 -7.13 9.60 5.44
C ARG A 313 -6.66 10.60 4.40
N GLU A 314 -6.06 11.69 4.85
CA GLU A 314 -5.31 12.58 3.96
C GLU A 314 -3.99 11.90 3.59
N VAL A 315 -3.68 11.86 2.29
CA VAL A 315 -2.47 11.22 1.76
C VAL A 315 -1.74 12.15 0.80
N TRP A 316 -0.41 12.02 0.77
CA TRP A 316 0.42 12.45 -0.34
C TRP A 316 0.31 11.45 -1.48
N VAL A 317 0.16 11.95 -2.72
CA VAL A 317 0.18 11.12 -3.92
C VAL A 317 1.52 11.31 -4.63
N VAL A 318 2.31 10.24 -4.73
CA VAL A 318 3.65 10.26 -5.33
C VAL A 318 3.70 9.32 -6.52
N GLU A 319 4.06 9.84 -7.70
CA GLU A 319 4.39 9.03 -8.88
C GLU A 319 5.89 8.71 -8.88
N ALA A 320 6.25 7.43 -8.86
CA ALA A 320 7.62 6.94 -9.00
C ALA A 320 7.83 6.38 -10.42
N ILE A 321 8.76 6.96 -11.18
CA ILE A 321 9.09 6.51 -12.54
C ILE A 321 10.15 5.42 -12.48
N ALA A 322 9.85 4.25 -13.02
CA ALA A 322 10.75 3.10 -12.94
C ALA A 322 11.82 3.12 -14.05
N PRO A 323 13.09 2.76 -13.73
CA PRO A 323 14.20 2.76 -14.71
C PRO A 323 13.95 1.72 -15.81
N PRO A 324 14.40 1.89 -17.07
CA PRO A 324 13.98 1.09 -18.23
C PRO A 324 14.06 -0.44 -18.09
N GLU A 325 14.98 -0.96 -17.30
CA GLU A 325 15.17 -2.38 -17.01
C GLU A 325 14.10 -2.97 -16.07
N HIS A 326 13.36 -2.13 -15.33
CA HIS A 326 12.29 -2.55 -14.43
C HIS A 326 11.12 -3.18 -15.21
N PRO A 327 10.38 -4.16 -14.68
CA PRO A 327 9.18 -4.68 -15.33
C PRO A 327 8.03 -3.66 -15.38
N TYR A 328 7.96 -2.74 -14.41
CA TYR A 328 6.96 -1.67 -14.35
C TYR A 328 7.41 -0.43 -15.11
N SER A 329 6.47 0.38 -15.62
CA SER A 329 6.76 1.74 -16.07
C SER A 329 6.78 2.74 -14.92
N LYS A 330 5.83 2.64 -14.00
CA LYS A 330 5.68 3.53 -12.84
C LYS A 330 4.82 2.92 -11.74
N LYS A 331 4.89 3.54 -10.56
CA LYS A 331 3.98 3.33 -9.42
C LYS A 331 3.35 4.68 -9.05
N VAL A 332 2.04 4.72 -8.78
CA VAL A 332 1.37 5.86 -8.12
C VAL A 332 1.04 5.42 -6.71
N MET A 333 1.66 6.06 -5.72
CA MET A 333 1.67 5.59 -4.33
C MET A 333 1.03 6.62 -3.41
N TYR A 334 0.30 6.15 -2.39
CA TYR A 334 -0.52 6.97 -1.50
C TYR A 334 0.01 6.89 -0.07
N MET A 335 0.77 7.91 0.36
CA MET A 335 1.44 7.97 1.66
C MET A 335 0.63 8.77 2.67
N ASP A 336 0.49 8.27 3.90
CA ASP A 336 -0.12 9.05 4.99
C ASP A 336 0.60 10.39 5.21
N THR A 337 -0.15 11.45 5.55
CA THR A 337 0.45 12.77 5.81
C THR A 337 0.97 12.97 7.25
N GLU A 338 0.56 12.12 8.20
CA GLU A 338 1.00 12.14 9.60
C GLU A 338 2.28 11.33 9.83
N PHE A 339 2.54 10.30 9.01
CA PHE A 339 3.76 9.48 9.08
C PHE A 339 4.11 8.84 7.73
N PRO A 340 5.38 8.49 7.47
CA PRO A 340 5.85 8.21 6.11
C PRO A 340 5.61 6.75 5.67
N ARG A 341 4.35 6.33 5.62
CA ARG A 341 3.98 4.99 5.17
C ARG A 341 2.94 5.02 4.07
N PHE A 342 3.15 4.18 3.06
CA PHE A 342 2.17 3.98 2.00
C PHE A 342 1.05 3.06 2.47
N TYR A 343 -0.19 3.43 2.13
CA TYR A 343 -1.37 2.57 2.25
C TYR A 343 -1.62 1.76 0.99
N MET A 344 -1.32 2.36 -0.16
CA MET A 344 -1.77 1.84 -1.43
C MET A 344 -0.80 2.21 -2.56
N ALA A 345 -0.78 1.41 -3.62
CA ALA A 345 -0.16 1.78 -4.87
C ALA A 345 -0.87 1.20 -6.09
N ASP A 346 -0.91 2.01 -7.16
CA ASP A 346 -1.33 1.60 -8.49
C ASP A 346 -0.08 1.40 -9.35
N VAL A 347 0.12 0.20 -9.87
CA VAL A 347 1.31 -0.16 -10.64
C VAL A 347 0.95 -0.35 -12.10
N TYR A 348 1.78 0.20 -12.98
CA TYR A 348 1.55 0.22 -14.42
C TYR A 348 2.65 -0.55 -15.16
N ASP A 349 2.27 -1.30 -16.18
CA ASP A 349 3.20 -2.05 -17.03
C ASP A 349 3.97 -1.12 -18.00
N ARG A 350 4.85 -1.69 -18.84
CA ARG A 350 5.63 -0.92 -19.83
C ARG A 350 4.82 -0.31 -20.98
N LYS A 351 3.56 -0.72 -21.17
CA LYS A 351 2.63 -0.09 -22.12
C LYS A 351 1.87 1.07 -21.48
N GLY A 352 2.01 1.26 -20.17
CA GLY A 352 1.28 2.27 -19.41
C GLY A 352 -0.12 1.81 -19.01
N GLU A 353 -0.41 0.52 -19.12
CA GLU A 353 -1.67 -0.09 -18.70
C GLU A 353 -1.59 -0.41 -17.21
N PHE A 354 -2.72 -0.27 -16.51
CA PHE A 354 -2.82 -0.72 -15.12
C PHE A 354 -2.53 -2.23 -15.05
N TRP A 355 -1.61 -2.61 -14.17
CA TRP A 355 -1.14 -3.98 -14.02
C TRP A 355 -1.55 -4.60 -12.70
N LYS A 356 -1.32 -3.88 -11.61
CA LYS A 356 -1.46 -4.41 -10.26
C LYS A 356 -1.83 -3.31 -9.28
N TRP A 357 -2.69 -3.67 -8.34
CA TRP A 357 -3.00 -2.84 -7.18
C TRP A 357 -2.36 -3.45 -5.93
N MET A 358 -1.78 -2.61 -5.09
CA MET A 358 -1.24 -2.99 -3.79
C MET A 358 -2.04 -2.27 -2.72
N ASN A 359 -2.54 -3.02 -1.75
CA ASN A 359 -3.20 -2.48 -0.56
C ASN A 359 -2.49 -2.99 0.69
N TYR A 360 -2.18 -2.09 1.60
CA TYR A 360 -1.57 -2.40 2.88
C TYR A 360 -2.52 -2.06 4.01
N SER A 361 -3.05 -3.10 4.66
CA SER A 361 -3.82 -2.95 5.89
C SER A 361 -2.89 -2.68 7.06
N LEU A 362 -2.98 -1.48 7.61
CA LEU A 362 -2.17 -1.07 8.75
C LEU A 362 -2.78 -1.44 10.08
N ARG A 363 -1.95 -1.87 11.01
CA ARG A 363 -2.34 -2.12 12.40
C ARG A 363 -1.32 -1.48 13.33
N THR A 364 -1.82 -0.74 14.30
CA THR A 364 -1.02 -0.23 15.42
C THR A 364 -0.71 -1.38 16.37
N ILE A 365 0.57 -1.51 16.74
CA ILE A 365 1.04 -2.50 17.72
C ILE A 365 1.55 -1.72 18.93
N ASP A 366 0.96 -1.97 20.10
CA ASP A 366 1.47 -1.42 21.35
C ASP A 366 2.78 -2.11 21.71
N THR A 367 3.83 -1.32 21.94
CA THR A 367 5.11 -1.79 22.45
C THR A 367 5.17 -1.63 23.98
N GLU A 368 6.12 -2.29 24.63
CA GLU A 368 6.27 -2.22 26.11
C GLU A 368 6.62 -0.81 26.62
N ASP A 369 7.17 0.01 25.74
CA ASP A 369 7.53 1.42 25.90
C ASP A 369 6.56 2.37 25.19
#